data_AF-A0A1B0DBY4-F1
#
_entry.id   AF-A0A1B0DBY4-F1
#
_cell.length_a   1.000
_cell.length_b   1.000
_cell.length_c   1.000
_cell.angle_alpha   90.00
_cell.angle_beta   90.00
_cell.angle_gamma   90.00
#
_symmetry.space_group_name_H-M   'P 1'
#
loop_
_entity.id
_entity.type
_entity.pdbx_description
1 polymer ?
#
loop_
_entity_poly.entity_id
_entity_poly.type
_entity_poly.pdbx_seq_one_letter_code
_entity_poly.pdbx_strand_id
1 'polypeptide(L)'
;LFPTDVQQQLVKYLLKTLGTDICNELFFYVAAESGLNCNSSSLTVEQRSNIMQECGQEYKSALTVLNKTLSGQSVDEFLVASENTLQECSMILKKIDKKKDRSLILGHKHGLLDQLANCTDPALVLHLTCLVIFTISTQCMLHASGRHVAAILAFLQPHLQTDQAQLLTQYHDLVLKVLTVADEEAKVEVLRQLEDLTPKVKEVASSFKKNTTSSNE
;
A
#
# COMPACT_ATOMS: atom_id res chain seq x y z
N LEU A 1 -6.22 -10.09 9.99
CA LEU A 1 -6.45 -8.82 10.72
C LEU A 1 -7.76 -8.18 10.29
N PHE A 2 -8.00 -8.02 8.99
CA PHE A 2 -9.26 -7.47 8.45
C PHE A 2 -10.31 -8.55 8.16
N PRO A 3 -11.59 -8.19 7.95
CA PRO A 3 -12.58 -9.08 7.34
C PRO A 3 -12.14 -9.62 5.98
N THR A 4 -12.61 -10.82 5.60
CA THR A 4 -12.17 -11.53 4.38
C THR A 4 -12.34 -10.74 3.09
N ASP A 5 -13.45 -10.03 2.94
CA ASP A 5 -13.73 -9.17 1.80
C ASP A 5 -12.74 -8.00 1.69
N VAL A 6 -12.41 -7.37 2.83
CA VAL A 6 -11.38 -6.31 2.88
C VAL A 6 -10.00 -6.88 2.58
N GLN A 7 -9.66 -8.07 3.08
CA GLN A 7 -8.40 -8.74 2.75
C GLN A 7 -8.25 -8.98 1.24
N GLN A 8 -9.30 -9.47 0.57
CA GLN A 8 -9.29 -9.68 -0.88
C GLN A 8 -9.09 -8.37 -1.66
N GLN A 9 -9.71 -7.27 -1.22
CA GLN A 9 -9.53 -5.95 -1.82
C GLN A 9 -8.10 -5.44 -1.64
N LEU A 10 -7.51 -5.61 -0.45
CA LEU A 10 -6.11 -5.24 -0.16
C LEU A 10 -5.12 -6.06 -1.00
N VAL A 11 -5.29 -7.38 -1.09
CA VAL A 11 -4.45 -8.24 -1.94
C VAL A 11 -4.54 -7.83 -3.40
N LYS A 12 -5.75 -7.61 -3.91
CA LYS A 12 -5.96 -7.12 -5.27
C LYS A 12 -5.29 -5.76 -5.51
N TYR A 13 -5.38 -4.85 -4.54
CA TYR A 13 -4.72 -3.55 -4.65
C TYR A 13 -3.20 -3.68 -4.66
N LEU A 14 -2.63 -4.52 -3.78
CA LEU A 14 -1.21 -4.82 -3.71
C LEU A 14 -0.68 -5.38 -5.04
N LEU A 15 -1.33 -6.41 -5.59
CA LEU A 15 -0.91 -7.03 -6.85
C LEU A 15 -1.00 -6.06 -8.02
N LYS A 16 -2.05 -5.23 -8.08
CA LYS A 16 -2.21 -4.25 -9.17
C LYS A 16 -1.28 -3.04 -9.10
N THR A 17 -0.65 -2.81 -7.96
CA THR A 17 0.28 -1.70 -7.75
C THR A 17 1.70 -2.23 -7.64
N LEU A 18 2.18 -2.53 -6.44
CA LEU A 18 3.55 -3.00 -6.21
C LEU A 18 3.85 -4.33 -6.92
N GLY A 19 2.86 -5.23 -7.03
CA GLY A 19 3.01 -6.45 -7.81
C GLY A 19 3.26 -6.17 -9.30
N THR A 20 2.54 -5.21 -9.88
CA THR A 20 2.76 -4.75 -11.26
C THR A 20 4.15 -4.13 -11.41
N ASP A 21 4.61 -3.34 -10.45
CA ASP A 21 5.93 -2.71 -10.51
C ASP A 21 7.03 -3.78 -10.53
N ILE A 22 6.99 -4.75 -9.60
CA ILE A 22 7.93 -5.88 -9.58
C ILE A 22 7.85 -6.71 -10.86
N CYS A 23 6.64 -6.99 -11.35
CA CYS A 23 6.45 -7.69 -12.61
C CYS A 23 7.09 -6.93 -13.77
N ASN A 24 6.92 -5.60 -13.82
CA ASN A 24 7.49 -4.79 -14.88
C ASN A 24 9.03 -4.81 -14.85
N GLU A 25 9.65 -4.76 -13.67
CA GLU A 25 11.11 -4.87 -13.53
C GLU A 25 11.65 -6.18 -14.14
N LEU A 26 10.98 -7.31 -13.86
CA LEU A 26 11.35 -8.60 -14.44
C LEU A 26 11.16 -8.64 -15.96
N PHE A 27 10.09 -8.04 -16.47
CA PHE A 27 9.85 -7.92 -17.91
C PHE A 27 10.87 -7.01 -18.59
N PHE A 28 11.27 -5.89 -17.97
CA PHE A 28 12.31 -5.01 -18.50
C PHE A 28 13.66 -5.73 -18.56
N TYR A 29 13.99 -6.51 -17.52
CA TYR A 29 15.19 -7.34 -17.53
C TYR A 29 15.19 -8.32 -18.71
N VAL A 30 14.12 -9.12 -18.87
CA VAL A 30 14.02 -10.10 -19.96
C VAL A 30 13.99 -9.42 -21.34
N ALA A 31 13.34 -8.27 -21.47
CA ALA A 31 13.34 -7.49 -22.69
C ALA A 31 14.78 -7.09 -23.09
N ALA A 32 15.57 -6.58 -22.14
CA ALA A 32 16.96 -6.22 -22.36
C ALA A 32 17.82 -7.44 -22.78
N GLU A 33 17.69 -8.58 -22.10
CA GLU A 33 18.38 -9.83 -22.47
C GLU A 33 17.98 -10.34 -23.85
N SER A 34 16.74 -10.07 -24.27
CA SER A 34 16.22 -10.45 -25.60
C SER A 34 16.49 -9.38 -26.68
N GLY A 35 17.21 -8.29 -26.37
CA GLY A 35 17.49 -7.19 -27.30
C GLY A 35 16.26 -6.34 -27.66
N LEU A 36 15.19 -6.39 -26.86
CA LEU A 36 13.96 -5.63 -27.05
C LEU A 36 14.05 -4.26 -26.36
N ASN A 37 13.83 -3.20 -27.11
CA ASN A 37 13.88 -1.84 -26.57
C ASN A 37 12.54 -1.42 -25.94
N CYS A 38 12.53 -1.17 -24.63
CA CYS A 38 11.38 -0.64 -23.91
C CYS A 38 11.71 0.74 -23.33
N ASN A 39 11.30 1.82 -24.01
CA ASN A 39 11.57 3.20 -23.60
C ASN A 39 10.46 3.77 -22.69
N SER A 40 10.08 3.04 -21.64
CA SER A 40 9.07 3.50 -20.67
C SER A 40 9.46 3.15 -19.25
N SER A 41 9.01 3.94 -18.28
CA SER A 41 9.19 3.66 -16.84
C SER A 41 8.20 2.64 -16.29
N SER A 42 7.21 2.24 -17.08
CA SER A 42 6.22 1.21 -16.74
C SER A 42 5.70 0.54 -18.01
N LEU A 43 5.24 -0.70 -17.90
CA LEU A 43 4.71 -1.47 -19.03
C LEU A 43 3.18 -1.56 -18.98
N THR A 44 2.56 -1.34 -20.14
CA THR A 44 1.15 -1.66 -20.35
C THR A 44 0.94 -3.18 -20.49
N VAL A 45 -0.31 -3.62 -20.42
CA VAL A 45 -0.68 -5.03 -20.67
C VAL A 45 -0.24 -5.48 -22.07
N GLU A 46 -0.40 -4.61 -23.06
CA GLU A 46 -0.01 -4.87 -24.45
C GLU A 46 1.51 -4.99 -24.59
N GLN A 47 2.27 -4.07 -23.98
CA GLN A 47 3.74 -4.14 -24.02
C GLN A 47 4.25 -5.42 -23.35
N ARG A 48 3.69 -5.83 -22.20
CA ARG A 48 4.01 -7.14 -21.60
C ARG A 48 3.67 -8.30 -22.54
N SER A 49 2.53 -8.24 -23.22
CA SER A 49 2.16 -9.26 -24.22
C SER A 49 3.18 -9.36 -25.35
N ASN A 50 3.65 -8.24 -25.88
CA ASN A 50 4.65 -8.21 -26.96
C ASN A 50 5.99 -8.80 -26.50
N ILE A 51 6.46 -8.42 -25.31
CA ILE A 51 7.68 -8.99 -24.72
C ILE A 51 7.57 -10.53 -24.60
N MET A 52 6.45 -11.07 -24.12
CA MET A 52 6.28 -12.54 -24.03
C MET A 52 6.23 -13.25 -25.39
N GLN A 53 5.88 -12.54 -26.46
CA GLN A 53 5.86 -13.11 -27.81
C GLN A 53 7.25 -13.14 -28.43
N GLU A 54 8.06 -12.12 -28.16
CA GLU A 54 9.35 -11.87 -28.80
C GLU A 54 10.57 -12.32 -27.95
N CYS A 55 10.38 -12.58 -26.65
CA CYS A 55 11.47 -13.05 -25.79
C CYS A 55 11.93 -14.49 -26.10
N GLY A 56 13.07 -14.86 -25.52
CA GLY A 56 13.54 -16.26 -25.50
C GLY A 56 12.49 -17.24 -24.98
N GLN A 57 12.49 -18.47 -25.50
CA GLN A 57 11.50 -19.50 -25.14
C GLN A 57 11.64 -19.94 -23.68
N GLU A 58 12.84 -19.86 -23.13
CA GLU A 58 13.18 -20.12 -21.73
C GLU A 58 12.38 -19.22 -20.76
N TYR A 59 12.20 -17.93 -21.10
CA TYR A 59 11.50 -16.98 -20.23
C TYR A 59 9.98 -17.01 -20.38
N LYS A 60 9.51 -17.34 -21.59
CA LYS A 60 8.11 -17.15 -22.00
C LYS A 60 7.10 -17.80 -21.05
N SER A 61 7.36 -19.04 -20.64
CA SER A 61 6.48 -19.78 -19.73
C SER A 61 6.39 -19.08 -18.37
N ALA A 62 7.54 -18.73 -17.78
CA ALA A 62 7.61 -18.10 -16.46
C ALA A 62 6.95 -16.71 -16.47
N LEU A 63 7.24 -15.87 -17.49
CA LEU A 63 6.61 -14.55 -17.64
C LEU A 63 5.10 -14.63 -17.82
N THR A 64 4.61 -15.63 -18.56
CA THR A 64 3.16 -15.84 -18.74
C THR A 64 2.47 -16.13 -17.42
N VAL A 65 3.04 -17.03 -16.61
CA VAL A 65 2.51 -17.36 -15.29
C VAL A 65 2.54 -16.14 -14.39
N LEU A 66 3.68 -15.45 -14.31
CA LEU A 66 3.84 -14.23 -13.50
C LEU A 66 2.80 -13.16 -13.87
N ASN A 67 2.67 -12.80 -15.14
CA ASN A 67 1.73 -11.77 -15.58
C ASN A 67 0.27 -12.13 -15.25
N LYS A 68 -0.08 -13.42 -15.26
CA LYS A 68 -1.42 -13.90 -14.87
C LYS A 68 -1.72 -13.65 -13.39
N THR A 69 -0.71 -13.77 -12.52
CA THR A 69 -0.89 -13.59 -11.06
C THR A 69 -1.30 -12.16 -10.68
N LEU A 70 -0.99 -11.14 -11.51
CA LEU A 70 -1.41 -9.74 -11.28
C LEU A 70 -2.93 -9.55 -11.22
N SER A 71 -3.69 -10.43 -11.86
CA SER A 71 -5.16 -10.44 -11.81
C SER A 71 -5.73 -11.44 -10.80
N GLY A 72 -4.85 -12.13 -10.07
CA GLY A 72 -5.19 -13.14 -9.07
C GLY A 72 -5.62 -12.55 -7.73
N GLN A 73 -5.73 -13.43 -6.74
CA GLN A 73 -6.13 -13.11 -5.36
C GLN A 73 -5.15 -13.67 -4.32
N SER A 74 -3.99 -14.16 -4.74
CA SER A 74 -3.01 -14.79 -3.88
C SER A 74 -1.64 -14.13 -4.04
N VAL A 75 -1.12 -13.60 -2.93
CA VAL A 75 0.25 -13.07 -2.89
C VAL A 75 1.26 -14.22 -2.95
N ASP A 76 0.93 -15.37 -2.37
CA ASP A 76 1.82 -16.54 -2.38
C ASP A 76 2.03 -17.07 -3.80
N GLU A 77 0.96 -17.11 -4.61
CA GLU A 77 1.07 -17.48 -6.03
C GLU A 77 1.95 -16.50 -6.81
N PHE A 78 1.80 -15.19 -6.55
CA PHE A 78 2.64 -14.16 -7.14
C PHE A 78 4.11 -14.32 -6.75
N LEU A 79 4.41 -14.60 -5.48
CA LEU A 79 5.78 -14.79 -4.99
C LEU A 79 6.43 -16.02 -5.60
N VAL A 80 5.72 -17.15 -5.66
CA VAL A 80 6.21 -18.38 -6.32
C VAL A 80 6.47 -18.14 -7.80
N ALA A 81 5.55 -17.46 -8.50
CA ALA A 81 5.74 -17.13 -9.91
C ALA A 81 6.94 -16.20 -10.11
N SER A 82 7.13 -15.21 -9.24
CA SER A 82 8.27 -14.27 -9.28
C SER A 82 9.59 -14.99 -9.05
N GLU A 83 9.64 -15.90 -8.06
CA GLU A 83 10.83 -16.73 -7.79
C GLU A 83 11.19 -17.61 -8.98
N ASN A 84 10.22 -18.25 -9.62
CA ASN A 84 10.45 -19.05 -10.82
C ASN A 84 10.97 -18.19 -11.99
N THR A 85 10.39 -17.00 -12.22
CA THR A 85 10.89 -16.07 -13.24
C THR A 85 12.33 -15.64 -12.96
N LEU A 86 12.66 -15.33 -11.70
CA LEU A 86 14.02 -14.99 -11.31
C LEU A 86 15.01 -16.13 -11.56
N GLN A 87 14.61 -17.38 -11.32
CA GLN A 87 15.45 -18.56 -11.62
C GLN A 87 15.77 -18.67 -13.11
N GLU A 88 14.81 -18.47 -14.00
CA GLU A 88 15.07 -18.43 -15.45
C GLU A 88 16.02 -17.28 -15.81
N CYS A 89 15.96 -16.16 -15.08
CA CYS A 89 16.88 -15.04 -15.20
C CYS A 89 18.24 -15.26 -14.50
N SER A 90 18.53 -16.48 -14.02
CA SER A 90 19.74 -16.80 -13.24
C SER A 90 19.92 -15.95 -11.97
N MET A 91 18.83 -15.48 -11.39
CA MET A 91 18.77 -14.68 -10.17
C MET A 91 18.18 -15.48 -9.00
N ILE A 92 18.60 -15.13 -7.78
CA ILE A 92 18.11 -15.77 -6.55
C ILE A 92 17.71 -14.70 -5.53
N LEU A 93 16.50 -14.81 -4.99
CA LEU A 93 16.07 -13.98 -3.88
C LEU A 93 16.81 -14.37 -2.60
N LYS A 94 17.47 -13.38 -1.99
CA LYS A 94 18.04 -13.54 -0.66
C LYS A 94 16.96 -13.27 0.37
N LYS A 95 16.76 -14.23 1.28
CA LYS A 95 15.88 -14.04 2.43
C LYS A 95 16.42 -12.91 3.31
N ILE A 96 15.51 -12.03 3.73
CA ILE A 96 15.81 -10.95 4.65
C ILE A 96 15.92 -11.55 6.06
N ASP A 97 16.95 -11.16 6.81
CA ASP A 97 17.09 -11.55 8.21
C ASP A 97 16.14 -10.75 9.12
N LYS A 98 15.84 -11.29 10.32
CA LYS A 98 14.91 -10.65 11.26
C LYS A 98 15.33 -9.23 11.69
N LYS A 99 16.63 -8.91 11.68
CA LYS A 99 17.13 -7.59 12.09
C LYS A 99 16.82 -6.56 11.00
N LYS A 100 17.03 -6.91 9.74
CA LYS A 100 16.67 -6.08 8.58
C LYS A 100 15.17 -5.89 8.48
N ASP A 101 14.38 -6.92 8.75
CA ASP A 101 12.91 -6.82 8.74
C ASP A 101 12.40 -5.77 9.74
N ARG A 102 12.91 -5.82 10.99
CA ARG A 102 12.60 -4.78 12.00
C ARG A 102 13.05 -3.39 11.56
N SER A 103 14.22 -3.28 10.91
CA SER A 103 14.72 -2.01 10.38
C SER A 103 13.83 -1.46 9.26
N LEU A 104 13.28 -2.33 8.39
CA LEU A 104 12.37 -1.94 7.33
C LEU A 104 11.07 -1.37 7.88
N ILE A 105 10.47 -2.02 8.88
CA ILE A 105 9.25 -1.52 9.54
C ILE A 105 9.50 -0.15 10.19
N LEU A 106 10.66 0.02 10.87
CA LEU A 106 11.03 1.30 11.46
C LEU A 106 11.25 2.40 10.41
N GLY A 107 11.94 2.09 9.31
CA GLY A 107 12.15 3.00 8.20
C GLY A 107 10.84 3.39 7.52
N HIS A 108 9.96 2.43 7.28
CA HIS A 108 8.63 2.66 6.72
C HIS A 108 7.79 3.59 7.61
N LYS A 109 7.76 3.33 8.92
CA LYS A 109 7.09 4.21 9.89
C LYS A 109 7.65 5.64 9.82
N HIS A 110 8.97 5.79 9.76
CA HIS A 110 9.59 7.12 9.68
C HIS A 110 9.24 7.84 8.38
N GLY A 111 9.29 7.14 7.24
CA GLY A 111 8.89 7.69 5.95
C GLY A 111 7.42 8.11 5.90
N LEU A 112 6.50 7.34 6.50
CA LEU A 112 5.10 7.73 6.62
C LEU A 112 4.92 8.98 7.49
N LEU A 113 5.63 9.08 8.61
CA LEU A 113 5.59 10.26 9.48
C LEU A 113 6.13 11.51 8.80
N ASP A 114 7.20 11.38 8.02
CA ASP A 114 7.78 12.48 7.24
C ASP A 114 6.83 12.95 6.13
N GLN A 115 6.23 12.02 5.39
CA GLN A 115 5.17 12.34 4.42
C GLN A 115 3.99 13.05 5.10
N LEU A 116 3.55 12.54 6.26
CA LEU A 116 2.44 13.12 7.02
C LEU A 116 2.75 14.54 7.50
N ALA A 117 3.98 14.80 7.97
CA ALA A 117 4.41 16.12 8.42
C ALA A 117 4.24 17.16 7.31
N ASN A 118 4.64 16.80 6.08
CA ASN A 118 4.63 17.68 4.91
C ASN A 118 3.31 17.65 4.10
N CYS A 119 2.35 16.80 4.47
CA CYS A 119 1.08 16.66 3.75
C CYS A 119 0.05 17.72 4.14
N THR A 120 -0.61 18.33 3.15
CA THR A 120 -1.69 19.30 3.37
C THR A 120 -3.06 18.81 2.87
N ASP A 121 -3.08 17.81 1.99
CA ASP A 121 -4.33 17.23 1.49
C ASP A 121 -5.06 16.46 2.61
N PRO A 122 -6.30 16.83 2.96
CA PRO A 122 -6.98 16.23 4.11
C PRO A 122 -7.18 14.72 3.99
N ALA A 123 -7.54 14.22 2.81
CA ALA A 123 -7.76 12.78 2.60
C ALA A 123 -6.47 11.98 2.78
N LEU A 124 -5.36 12.48 2.24
CA LEU A 124 -4.03 11.87 2.39
C LEU A 124 -3.50 11.98 3.81
N VAL A 125 -3.73 13.09 4.53
CA VAL A 125 -3.41 13.24 5.96
C VAL A 125 -4.06 12.11 6.76
N LEU A 126 -5.37 11.88 6.57
CA LEU A 126 -6.08 10.81 7.27
C LEU A 126 -5.56 9.44 6.88
N HIS A 127 -5.32 9.22 5.58
CA HIS A 127 -4.78 7.96 5.09
C HIS A 127 -3.42 7.62 5.69
N LEU A 128 -2.46 8.54 5.64
CA LEU A 128 -1.13 8.39 6.24
C LEU A 128 -1.21 8.18 7.75
N THR A 129 -2.08 8.93 8.44
CA THR A 129 -2.34 8.76 9.88
C THR A 129 -2.78 7.33 10.20
N CYS A 130 -3.73 6.79 9.44
CA CYS A 130 -4.19 5.40 9.60
C CYS A 130 -3.05 4.39 9.37
N LEU A 131 -2.23 4.58 8.35
CA LEU A 131 -1.10 3.68 8.05
C LEU A 131 -0.02 3.73 9.14
N VAL A 132 0.29 4.91 9.69
CA VAL A 132 1.24 5.07 10.81
C VAL A 132 0.74 4.30 12.03
N ILE A 133 -0.50 4.52 12.44
CA ILE A 133 -1.09 3.91 13.64
C ILE A 133 -1.20 2.39 13.45
N PHE A 134 -1.60 1.92 12.27
CA PHE A 134 -1.61 0.50 11.92
C PHE A 134 -0.22 -0.13 12.05
N THR A 135 0.80 0.52 11.47
CA THR A 135 2.19 0.03 11.51
C THR A 135 2.69 -0.07 12.94
N ILE A 136 2.41 0.92 13.79
CA ILE A 136 2.80 0.90 15.21
C ILE A 136 2.07 -0.22 15.96
N SER A 137 0.76 -0.35 15.74
CA SER A 137 -0.09 -1.31 16.48
C SER A 137 0.26 -2.77 16.15
N THR A 138 0.48 -3.06 14.86
CA THR A 138 0.62 -4.42 14.35
C THR A 138 2.06 -4.86 14.12
N GLN A 139 3.00 -3.90 14.01
CA GLN A 139 4.37 -4.16 13.50
C GLN A 139 4.38 -4.75 12.08
N CYS A 140 3.37 -4.41 11.27
CA CYS A 140 3.28 -4.81 9.86
C CYS A 140 3.09 -3.58 8.98
N MET A 141 3.66 -3.61 7.79
CA MET A 141 3.39 -2.60 6.76
C MET A 141 2.05 -2.91 6.09
N LEU A 142 1.26 -1.88 5.81
CA LEU A 142 -0.01 -2.02 5.12
C LEU A 142 0.01 -1.19 3.84
N HIS A 143 -0.18 -1.86 2.72
CA HIS A 143 -0.34 -1.21 1.43
C HIS A 143 -1.83 -1.14 1.07
N ALA A 144 -2.40 0.06 1.09
CA ALA A 144 -3.83 0.27 0.90
C ALA A 144 -4.10 1.59 0.19
N SER A 145 -5.16 1.66 -0.61
CA SER A 145 -5.68 2.94 -1.12
C SER A 145 -6.56 3.67 -0.11
N GLY A 146 -6.84 4.96 -0.35
CA GLY A 146 -7.78 5.78 0.43
C GLY A 146 -9.18 5.16 0.61
N ARG A 147 -9.63 4.31 -0.33
CA ARG A 147 -10.91 3.59 -0.22
C ARG A 147 -10.99 2.62 0.96
N HIS A 148 -9.85 2.19 1.49
CA HIS A 148 -9.81 1.28 2.64
C HIS A 148 -9.75 2.03 3.98
N VAL A 149 -9.69 3.37 4.00
CA VAL A 149 -9.53 4.15 5.24
C VAL A 149 -10.63 3.84 6.25
N ALA A 150 -11.89 3.74 5.84
CA ALA A 150 -12.98 3.38 6.73
C ALA A 150 -12.77 2.00 7.40
N ALA A 151 -12.34 1.00 6.63
CA ALA A 151 -12.06 -0.34 7.16
C ALA A 151 -10.83 -0.34 8.10
N ILE A 152 -9.81 0.45 7.78
CA ILE A 152 -8.62 0.61 8.64
C ILE A 152 -9.01 1.30 9.95
N LEU A 153 -9.79 2.38 9.91
CA LEU A 153 -10.27 3.06 11.12
C LEU A 153 -11.11 2.13 12.01
N ALA A 154 -12.00 1.33 11.42
CA ALA A 154 -12.77 0.33 12.16
C ALA A 154 -11.89 -0.69 12.88
N PHE A 155 -10.81 -1.16 12.23
CA PHE A 155 -9.81 -2.02 12.85
C PHE A 155 -9.02 -1.32 13.94
N LEU A 156 -8.73 -0.02 13.78
CA LEU A 156 -7.92 0.76 14.72
C LEU A 156 -8.68 1.23 15.95
N GLN A 157 -10.01 1.31 15.94
CA GLN A 157 -10.81 1.73 17.08
C GLN A 157 -10.39 1.12 18.44
N PRO A 158 -10.23 -0.21 18.59
CA PRO A 158 -9.82 -0.81 19.86
C PRO A 158 -8.39 -0.44 20.30
N HIS A 159 -7.57 0.11 19.40
CA HIS A 159 -6.19 0.53 19.68
C HIS A 159 -6.07 2.01 20.06
N LEU A 160 -7.16 2.79 19.90
CA LEU A 160 -7.18 4.23 20.09
C LEU A 160 -7.82 4.60 21.43
N GLN A 161 -7.41 5.73 22.00
CA GLN A 161 -8.17 6.36 23.07
C GLN A 161 -9.48 6.91 22.52
N THR A 162 -10.52 7.02 23.38
CA THR A 162 -11.86 7.50 22.98
C THR A 162 -11.80 8.82 22.22
N ASP A 163 -11.06 9.81 22.73
CA ASP A 163 -10.96 11.13 22.11
C ASP A 163 -10.24 11.08 20.76
N GLN A 164 -9.22 10.22 20.63
CA GLN A 164 -8.52 10.00 19.35
C GLN A 164 -9.44 9.35 18.32
N ALA A 165 -10.19 8.33 18.73
CA ALA A 165 -11.14 7.64 17.87
C ALA A 165 -12.24 8.60 17.37
N GLN A 166 -12.81 9.41 18.28
CA GLN A 166 -13.80 10.43 17.92
C GLN A 166 -13.25 11.47 16.96
N LEU A 167 -12.04 11.98 17.20
CA LEU A 167 -11.38 12.95 16.32
C LEU A 167 -11.18 12.37 14.91
N LEU A 168 -10.66 11.15 14.80
CA LEU A 168 -10.41 10.53 13.50
C LEU A 168 -11.71 10.19 12.75
N THR A 169 -12.76 9.78 13.46
CA THR A 169 -14.10 9.60 12.87
C THR A 169 -14.69 10.92 12.38
N GLN A 170 -14.64 11.99 13.19
CA GLN A 170 -15.10 13.31 12.78
C GLN A 170 -14.37 13.79 11.52
N TYR A 171 -13.04 13.64 11.50
CA TYR A 171 -12.21 14.04 10.38
C TYR A 171 -12.54 13.23 9.11
N HIS A 172 -12.73 11.92 9.25
CA HIS A 172 -13.19 11.06 8.16
C HIS A 172 -14.51 11.51 7.56
N ASP A 173 -15.51 11.82 8.39
CA ASP A 173 -16.83 12.24 7.93
C ASP A 173 -16.77 13.59 7.18
N LEU A 174 -15.93 14.51 7.64
CA LEU A 174 -15.66 15.77 6.93
C LEU A 174 -14.98 15.53 5.57
N VAL A 175 -13.99 14.62 5.49
CA VAL A 175 -13.36 14.24 4.22
C VAL A 175 -14.41 13.68 3.25
N LEU A 176 -15.29 12.79 3.70
CA LEU A 176 -16.38 12.27 2.85
C LEU A 176 -17.35 13.37 2.43
N LYS A 177 -17.64 14.33 3.31
CA LYS A 177 -18.50 15.46 2.98
C LYS A 177 -17.91 16.32 1.86
N VAL A 178 -16.60 16.60 1.87
CA VAL A 178 -15.92 17.31 0.76
C VAL A 178 -16.10 16.60 -0.58
N LEU A 179 -16.09 15.27 -0.58
CA LEU A 179 -16.21 14.47 -1.82
C LEU A 179 -17.64 14.39 -2.37
N THR A 180 -18.65 14.75 -1.57
CA THR A 180 -20.07 14.56 -1.92
C THR A 180 -20.86 15.86 -2.00
N VAL A 181 -20.37 16.94 -1.40
CA VAL A 181 -21.06 18.24 -1.39
C VAL A 181 -20.97 18.90 -2.77
N ALA A 182 -22.13 19.29 -3.32
CA ALA A 182 -22.23 19.99 -4.59
C ALA A 182 -22.13 21.53 -4.44
N ASP A 183 -22.48 22.04 -3.26
CA ASP A 183 -22.40 23.46 -2.94
C ASP A 183 -20.96 23.86 -2.58
N GLU A 184 -20.39 24.79 -3.34
CA GLU A 184 -19.00 25.22 -3.17
C GLU A 184 -18.79 26.06 -1.90
N GLU A 185 -19.80 26.83 -1.44
CA GLU A 185 -19.70 27.60 -0.20
C GLU A 185 -19.64 26.67 1.02
N ALA A 186 -20.54 25.69 1.10
CA ALA A 186 -20.50 24.66 2.13
C ALA A 186 -19.20 23.84 2.08
N LYS A 187 -18.65 23.59 0.90
CA LYS A 187 -17.38 22.88 0.73
C LYS A 187 -16.21 23.66 1.30
N VAL A 188 -16.15 24.98 1.07
CA VAL A 188 -15.10 25.86 1.64
C VAL A 188 -15.15 25.83 3.17
N GLU A 189 -16.33 25.88 3.78
CA GLU A 189 -16.43 25.79 5.24
C GLU A 189 -15.99 24.42 5.79
N VAL A 190 -16.32 23.33 5.10
CA VAL A 190 -15.85 21.99 5.48
C VAL A 190 -14.32 21.88 5.35
N LEU A 191 -13.73 22.45 4.30
CA LEU A 191 -12.28 22.49 4.13
C LEU A 191 -11.60 23.30 5.24
N ARG A 192 -12.19 24.42 5.66
CA ARG A 192 -11.69 25.21 6.79
C ARG A 192 -11.70 24.40 8.10
N GLN A 193 -12.76 23.63 8.35
CA GLN A 193 -12.82 22.73 9.51
C GLN A 193 -11.75 21.63 9.46
N LEU A 194 -11.50 21.07 8.27
CA LEU A 194 -10.43 20.09 8.08
C LEU A 194 -9.05 20.70 8.32
N GLU A 195 -8.81 21.93 7.87
CA GLU A 195 -7.58 22.67 8.12
C GLU A 195 -7.36 22.88 9.63
N ASP A 196 -8.40 23.31 10.36
CA ASP A 196 -8.37 23.50 11.82
C ASP A 196 -8.06 22.19 12.58
N LEU A 197 -8.55 21.04 12.09
CA LEU A 197 -8.36 19.73 12.72
C LEU A 197 -7.07 19.01 12.30
N THR A 198 -6.50 19.36 11.14
CA THR A 198 -5.31 18.71 10.57
C THR A 198 -4.13 18.61 11.54
N PRO A 199 -3.75 19.68 12.28
CA PRO A 199 -2.65 19.59 13.24
C PRO A 199 -2.88 18.53 14.31
N LYS A 200 -4.12 18.42 14.82
CA LYS A 200 -4.49 17.44 15.85
C LYS A 200 -4.44 16.02 15.31
N VAL A 201 -4.90 15.79 14.09
CA VAL A 201 -4.83 14.46 13.44
C VAL A 201 -3.38 14.02 13.23
N LYS A 202 -2.51 14.93 12.77
CA LYS A 202 -1.07 14.67 12.66
C LYS A 202 -0.43 14.36 14.01
N GLU A 203 -0.82 15.08 15.05
CA GLU A 203 -0.36 14.86 16.43
C GLU A 203 -0.76 13.48 16.96
N VAL A 204 -1.98 13.02 16.67
CA VAL A 204 -2.41 11.66 17.05
C VAL A 204 -1.45 10.62 16.47
N ALA A 205 -1.10 10.70 15.19
CA ALA A 205 -0.18 9.74 14.57
C ALA A 205 1.26 9.84 15.11
N SER A 206 1.79 11.06 15.28
CA SER A 206 3.18 11.28 15.67
C SER A 206 3.45 10.94 17.15
N SER A 207 2.44 11.13 18.01
CA SER A 207 2.51 10.81 19.44
C SER A 207 1.99 9.41 19.78
N PHE A 208 1.41 8.68 18.81
CA PHE A 208 0.82 7.37 19.05
C PHE A 208 1.85 6.39 19.63
N LYS A 209 1.48 5.75 20.74
CA LYS A 209 2.23 4.66 21.34
C LYS A 209 1.29 3.46 21.44
N LYS A 210 1.81 2.28 21.10
CA LYS A 210 1.08 1.03 21.27
C LYS A 210 0.72 0.89 22.75
N ASN A 211 -0.57 0.87 23.06
CA ASN A 211 -1.05 0.51 24.39
C ASN A 211 -0.60 -0.93 24.65
N THR A 212 0.35 -1.13 25.56
CA THR A 212 0.71 -2.45 26.07
C THR A 212 -0.35 -2.87 27.08
N THR A 213 -1.58 -3.09 26.62
CA THR A 213 -2.48 -4.00 27.34
C THR A 213 -1.95 -5.40 27.06
N SER A 214 -1.30 -5.96 28.07
CA SER A 214 -0.83 -7.33 28.14
C SER A 214 -1.98 -8.30 27.82
N SER A 215 -2.07 -8.77 26.59
CA SER A 215 -2.76 -10.02 26.30
C SER A 215 -1.79 -11.15 26.62
N ASN A 216 -1.72 -11.50 27.91
CA ASN A 216 -1.51 -12.88 28.27
C ASN A 216 -2.74 -13.64 27.77
N GLU A 217 -2.56 -14.45 26.73
CA GLU A 217 -3.10 -15.81 26.56
C GLU A 217 -2.61 -16.39 25.23
#